data_AF-A0AAP8MCW8-F1
#
_entry.id   AF-A0AAP8MCW8-F1
#
_cell.length_a   1.000
_cell.length_b   1.000
_cell.length_c   1.000
_cell.angle_alpha   90.00
_cell.angle_beta   90.00
_cell.angle_gamma   90.00
#
_symmetry.space_group_name_H-M   'P 1'
#
loop_
_entity.id
_entity.type
_entity.pdbx_description
1 polymer ?
#
loop_
_entity_poly.entity_id
_entity_poly.type
_entity_poly.pdbx_seq_one_letter_code
_entity_poly.pdbx_strand_id
1 'polypeptide(L)'
;MATENELRSIVHRYFDCWNRHAATDAAEFFCEDGILYDGYLKESFRGAVIKEYIESTLDEVPNLKFEIVDELYSPAENRCVLQVLSTWINAGDSATCAVESAEFFEIENGRIKSEKSFYQWRSADSLTDQDRALITRYIQSWNDYDAAEVSDCFTENGIYEDAVTKQRYFGKELPVYIQSCLREGTDLRYELLDDASRISDRRVLIQTLTSGFDKPDGRYFEQESIEILDIEDGRILSTKVFYEDIVLDAYTADQVDLAASYIQCWSQRDTSALLAKLTDNAVFEDAVSGEKMGFDALAGYCDKVYARVPDLVVEHVSDISLTAADSIVFRVVSRGHCGIERPFSVDCMIVLKITGEKINAVQVFYENVDEQEVREKQAPAVRVGVDVSSAMRRKYQRSGLSDADKNLYKVRLSSVMHDQKIFKDNDLSLPKLASFIGISSNHLSQLINSEFGVNFFDFVNRMRIEESKVLLRDEQCKDTILKIAIEVGFNSTSTFYSAFKKFTGESPIKYRKHASQGLKAVLPIDRQKPIRESGTR
;
A
#
# COMPACT_ATOMS: atom_id res chain seq x y z
N MET A 1 -7.79 32.56 3.58
CA MET A 1 -7.59 31.13 3.82
C MET A 1 -6.12 30.92 4.01
N ALA A 2 -5.73 30.11 4.99
CA ALA A 2 -4.34 29.76 5.21
C ALA A 2 -3.84 28.90 4.04
N THR A 3 -2.59 29.07 3.67
CA THR A 3 -1.88 28.14 2.77
C THR A 3 -1.57 26.84 3.50
N GLU A 4 -1.34 25.76 2.74
CA GLU A 4 -0.89 24.49 3.30
C GLU A 4 0.34 24.65 4.21
N ASN A 5 1.35 25.39 3.74
CA ASN A 5 2.56 25.67 4.51
C ASN A 5 2.27 26.40 5.85
N GLU A 6 1.25 27.26 5.89
CA GLU A 6 0.83 27.92 7.12
C GLU A 6 0.15 26.93 8.08
N LEU A 7 -0.77 26.09 7.59
CA LEU A 7 -1.42 25.05 8.40
C LEU A 7 -0.38 24.07 8.97
N ARG A 8 0.52 23.58 8.12
CA ARG A 8 1.65 22.70 8.47
C ARG A 8 2.54 23.32 9.53
N SER A 9 2.93 24.57 9.34
CA SER A 9 3.75 25.31 10.32
C SER A 9 3.08 25.48 11.68
N ILE A 10 1.75 25.61 11.72
CA ILE A 10 1.01 25.73 12.99
C ILE A 10 1.04 24.40 13.75
N VAL A 11 0.64 23.31 13.11
CA VAL A 11 0.52 22.00 13.80
C VAL A 11 1.87 21.39 14.16
N HIS A 12 2.90 21.55 13.31
CA HIS A 12 4.26 21.09 13.64
C HIS A 12 4.82 21.83 14.85
N ARG A 13 4.68 23.17 14.90
CA ARG A 13 5.15 23.94 16.07
C ARG A 13 4.34 23.65 17.33
N TYR A 14 3.07 23.31 17.19
CA TYR A 14 2.24 22.86 18.30
C TYR A 14 2.78 21.57 18.92
N PHE A 15 3.05 20.52 18.12
CA PHE A 15 3.68 19.28 18.61
C PHE A 15 5.12 19.47 19.09
N ASP A 16 5.88 20.41 18.51
CA ASP A 16 7.20 20.80 19.04
C ASP A 16 7.12 21.39 20.44
N CYS A 17 6.03 22.10 20.78
CA CYS A 17 5.82 22.59 22.15
C CYS A 17 5.56 21.43 23.12
N TRP A 18 4.76 20.44 22.74
CA TRP A 18 4.59 19.20 23.50
C TRP A 18 5.93 18.49 23.73
N ASN A 19 6.70 18.26 22.66
CA ASN A 19 7.99 17.57 22.70
C ASN A 19 9.06 18.30 23.51
N ARG A 20 8.95 19.64 23.65
CA ARG A 20 9.84 20.47 24.48
C ARG A 20 9.30 20.70 25.89
N HIS A 21 8.18 20.07 26.25
CA HIS A 21 7.50 20.23 27.54
C HIS A 21 7.12 21.69 27.83
N ALA A 22 6.77 22.44 26.78
CA ALA A 22 6.41 23.85 26.84
C ALA A 22 4.88 23.99 26.86
N ALA A 23 4.23 23.56 27.94
CA ALA A 23 2.77 23.49 28.04
C ALA A 23 2.06 24.84 27.85
N THR A 24 2.67 25.92 28.35
CA THR A 24 2.13 27.28 28.15
C THR A 24 2.16 27.66 26.67
N ASP A 25 3.29 27.44 25.99
CA ASP A 25 3.45 27.73 24.57
C ASP A 25 2.50 26.88 23.72
N ALA A 26 2.30 25.61 24.07
CA ALA A 26 1.35 24.72 23.40
C ALA A 26 -0.10 25.23 23.52
N ALA A 27 -0.51 25.64 24.71
CA ALA A 27 -1.85 26.19 24.94
C ALA A 27 -2.09 27.52 24.21
N GLU A 28 -1.05 28.34 24.01
CA GLU A 28 -1.14 29.62 23.29
C GLU A 28 -1.44 29.46 21.78
N PHE A 29 -1.28 28.26 21.22
CA PHE A 29 -1.72 27.96 19.86
C PHE A 29 -3.25 27.98 19.72
N PHE A 30 -4.01 27.77 20.80
CA PHE A 30 -5.47 27.74 20.73
C PHE A 30 -6.09 29.14 20.67
N CYS A 31 -7.25 29.23 20.00
CA CYS A 31 -8.16 30.36 20.14
C CYS A 31 -8.68 30.48 21.59
N GLU A 32 -9.14 31.66 21.99
CA GLU A 32 -9.73 31.89 23.32
C GLU A 32 -10.92 30.95 23.59
N ASP A 33 -11.70 30.66 22.55
CA ASP A 33 -12.82 29.72 22.55
C ASP A 33 -12.49 28.40 21.84
N GLY A 34 -11.20 28.05 21.81
CA GLY A 34 -10.68 26.79 21.29
C GLY A 34 -11.07 25.58 22.14
N ILE A 35 -11.07 24.41 21.50
CA ILE A 35 -11.48 23.14 22.12
C ILE A 35 -10.43 22.07 21.82
N LEU A 36 -9.94 21.38 22.84
CA LEU A 36 -9.17 20.15 22.71
C LEU A 36 -10.07 18.98 23.14
N TYR A 37 -10.26 17.98 22.29
CA TYR A 37 -10.94 16.73 22.64
C TYR A 37 -9.94 15.58 22.68
N ASP A 38 -9.83 14.94 23.84
CA ASP A 38 -9.04 13.74 24.05
C ASP A 38 -9.96 12.51 23.89
N GLY A 39 -9.72 11.72 22.84
CA GLY A 39 -10.51 10.51 22.56
C GLY A 39 -10.25 9.35 23.50
N TYR A 40 -9.13 9.33 24.23
CA TYR A 40 -8.82 8.33 25.24
C TYR A 40 -9.65 8.57 26.49
N LEU A 41 -9.68 9.82 26.96
CA LEU A 41 -10.50 10.24 28.10
C LEU A 41 -11.98 10.40 27.73
N LYS A 42 -12.28 10.59 26.45
CA LYS A 42 -13.59 10.98 25.92
C LYS A 42 -14.09 12.32 26.50
N GLU A 43 -13.17 13.23 26.77
CA GLU A 43 -13.45 14.54 27.37
C GLU A 43 -13.01 15.71 26.47
N SER A 44 -13.60 16.89 26.70
CA SER A 44 -13.24 18.12 26.00
C SER A 44 -12.79 19.20 26.97
N PHE A 45 -11.66 19.84 26.65
CA PHE A 45 -11.05 20.93 27.40
C PHE A 45 -11.18 22.23 26.62
N ARG A 46 -11.36 23.35 27.32
CA ARG A 46 -11.60 24.68 26.71
C ARG A 46 -10.89 25.78 27.48
N GLY A 47 -10.46 26.81 26.75
CA GLY A 47 -9.84 28.01 27.33
C GLY A 47 -8.65 27.65 28.23
N ALA A 48 -8.57 28.27 29.41
CA ALA A 48 -7.46 28.08 30.34
C ALA A 48 -7.25 26.62 30.80
N VAL A 49 -8.30 25.79 30.76
CA VAL A 49 -8.25 24.38 31.18
C VAL A 49 -7.40 23.53 30.22
N ILE A 50 -7.25 23.95 28.96
CA ILE A 50 -6.37 23.26 28.00
C ILE A 50 -4.94 23.23 28.53
N LYS A 51 -4.45 24.36 29.05
CA LYS A 51 -3.10 24.43 29.63
C LYS A 51 -2.94 23.48 30.81
N GLU A 52 -3.90 23.47 31.74
CA GLU A 52 -3.87 22.61 32.93
C GLU A 52 -3.87 21.13 32.55
N TYR A 53 -4.64 20.76 31.52
CA TYR A 53 -4.63 19.41 30.95
C TYR A 53 -3.25 19.04 30.37
N ILE A 54 -2.67 19.90 29.53
CA ILE A 54 -1.35 19.65 28.93
C ILE A 54 -0.27 19.51 30.03
N GLU A 55 -0.28 20.39 31.03
CA GLU A 55 0.63 20.33 32.17
C GLU A 55 0.48 19.01 32.95
N SER A 56 -0.76 18.62 33.27
CA SER A 56 -1.05 17.36 33.96
C SER A 56 -0.56 16.14 33.18
N THR A 57 -0.80 16.09 31.86
CA THR A 57 -0.37 14.98 31.01
C THR A 57 1.16 14.88 30.95
N LEU A 58 1.86 16.01 30.85
CA LEU A 58 3.33 16.04 30.84
C LEU A 58 3.94 15.71 32.20
N ASP A 59 3.28 16.05 33.30
CA ASP A 59 3.70 15.68 34.66
C ASP A 59 3.53 14.18 34.91
N GLU A 60 2.43 13.59 34.43
CA GLU A 60 2.17 12.15 34.52
C GLU A 60 3.10 11.35 33.59
N VAL A 61 3.39 11.88 32.40
CA VAL A 61 4.17 11.22 31.36
C VAL A 61 5.35 12.11 30.91
N PRO A 62 6.40 12.26 31.74
CA PRO A 62 7.48 13.23 31.55
C PRO A 62 8.46 12.90 30.42
N ASN A 63 8.23 11.82 29.68
CA ASN A 63 9.00 11.48 28.50
C ASN A 63 8.12 11.20 27.28
N LEU A 64 6.88 11.71 27.31
CA LEU A 64 5.97 11.70 26.18
C LEU A 64 6.58 12.42 24.98
N LYS A 65 6.52 11.80 23.81
CA LYS A 65 6.93 12.38 22.54
C LYS A 65 5.91 12.10 21.47
N PHE A 66 5.69 13.08 20.61
CA PHE A 66 4.84 13.02 19.44
C PHE A 66 5.71 13.07 18.18
N GLU A 67 5.43 12.17 17.24
CA GLU A 67 6.01 12.14 15.91
C GLU A 67 4.86 12.13 14.89
N ILE A 68 4.84 13.12 13.99
CA ILE A 68 3.88 13.14 12.88
C ILE A 68 4.36 12.10 11.86
N VAL A 69 3.54 11.09 11.62
CA VAL A 69 3.82 9.97 10.70
C VAL A 69 3.33 10.29 9.30
N ASP A 70 2.13 10.88 9.21
CA ASP A 70 1.47 11.25 7.97
C ASP A 70 0.58 12.47 8.19
N GLU A 71 0.28 13.21 7.13
CA GLU A 71 -0.36 14.52 7.21
C GLU A 71 -1.14 14.87 5.94
N LEU A 72 -2.37 15.32 6.13
CA LEU A 72 -3.28 15.72 5.05
C LEU A 72 -3.85 17.10 5.35
N TYR A 73 -3.76 18.01 4.38
CA TYR A 73 -4.15 19.41 4.56
C TYR A 73 -5.28 19.81 3.62
N SER A 74 -6.27 20.53 4.14
CA SER A 74 -7.30 21.20 3.35
C SER A 74 -7.25 22.72 3.59
N PRO A 75 -6.39 23.45 2.86
CA PRO A 75 -6.27 24.91 2.92
C PRO A 75 -7.59 25.64 2.71
N ALA A 76 -8.42 25.16 1.78
CA ALA A 76 -9.76 25.71 1.51
C ALA A 76 -10.67 25.71 2.75
N GLU A 77 -10.50 24.74 3.64
CA GLU A 77 -11.27 24.59 4.88
C GLU A 77 -10.54 25.10 6.13
N ASN A 78 -9.27 25.50 6.00
CA ASN A 78 -8.35 25.70 7.13
C ASN A 78 -8.35 24.50 8.10
N ARG A 79 -8.32 23.27 7.55
CA ARG A 79 -8.31 22.03 8.33
C ARG A 79 -7.13 21.16 7.97
N CYS A 80 -6.73 20.31 8.90
CA CYS A 80 -5.79 19.24 8.60
C CYS A 80 -6.06 18.02 9.47
N VAL A 81 -5.59 16.88 8.99
CA VAL A 81 -5.65 15.58 9.66
C VAL A 81 -4.24 15.05 9.69
N LEU A 82 -3.77 14.62 10.87
CA LEU A 82 -2.43 14.09 11.04
C LEU A 82 -2.53 12.68 11.62
N GLN A 83 -1.69 11.77 11.14
CA GLN A 83 -1.36 10.55 11.86
C GLN A 83 -0.20 10.87 12.80
N VAL A 84 -0.37 10.64 14.09
CA VAL A 84 0.62 10.97 15.11
C VAL A 84 0.96 9.73 15.93
N LEU A 85 2.24 9.41 16.02
CA LEU A 85 2.78 8.38 16.90
C LEU A 85 3.20 9.03 18.24
N SER A 86 2.51 8.66 19.30
CA SER A 86 2.81 9.08 20.67
C SER A 86 3.64 8.00 21.37
N THR A 87 4.81 8.33 21.91
CA THR A 87 5.70 7.37 22.61
C THR A 87 6.06 7.85 24.00
N TRP A 88 6.12 6.93 24.97
CA TRP A 88 6.53 7.22 26.34
C TRP A 88 7.08 5.96 27.05
N ILE A 89 7.51 6.09 28.30
CA ILE A 89 8.03 4.98 29.12
C ILE A 89 7.29 5.05 30.44
N ASN A 90 6.62 3.97 30.84
CA ASN A 90 5.92 3.92 32.12
C ASN A 90 6.91 4.01 33.28
N ALA A 91 6.59 4.80 34.29
CA ALA A 91 7.40 4.91 35.50
C ALA A 91 7.55 3.53 36.17
N GLY A 92 8.75 2.96 36.13
CA GLY A 92 9.07 1.65 36.70
C GLY A 92 9.20 0.50 35.68
N ASP A 93 8.91 0.75 34.41
CA ASP A 93 9.14 -0.19 33.32
C ASP A 93 10.29 0.30 32.41
N SER A 94 10.97 -0.64 31.75
CA SER A 94 11.98 -0.34 30.71
C SER A 94 11.43 -0.45 29.29
N ALA A 95 10.17 -0.87 29.15
CA ALA A 95 9.48 -0.94 27.88
C ALA A 95 8.97 0.45 27.44
N THR A 96 9.29 0.81 26.20
CA THR A 96 8.68 1.96 25.51
C THR A 96 7.25 1.60 25.13
N CYS A 97 6.30 2.42 25.56
CA CYS A 97 4.92 2.41 25.09
C CYS A 97 4.81 3.31 23.85
N ALA A 98 3.97 2.90 22.90
CA ALA A 98 3.68 3.66 21.70
C ALA A 98 2.21 3.51 21.35
N VAL A 99 1.56 4.60 20.94
CA VAL A 99 0.17 4.61 20.46
C VAL A 99 0.08 5.53 19.26
N GLU A 100 -0.52 5.03 18.19
CA GLU A 100 -0.90 5.85 17.04
C GLU A 100 -2.28 6.49 17.27
N SER A 101 -2.40 7.76 16.91
CA SER A 101 -3.64 8.54 16.91
C SER A 101 -3.85 9.27 15.59
N ALA A 102 -5.11 9.52 15.27
CA ALA A 102 -5.50 10.48 14.24
C ALA A 102 -5.91 11.80 14.91
N GLU A 103 -5.25 12.88 14.51
CA GLU A 103 -5.40 14.21 15.09
C GLU A 103 -6.07 15.14 14.07
N PHE A 104 -7.26 15.63 14.41
CA PHE A 104 -8.03 16.52 13.55
C PHE A 104 -7.93 17.95 14.04
N PHE A 105 -7.44 18.84 13.17
CA PHE A 105 -7.31 20.26 13.47
C PHE A 105 -8.24 21.10 12.60
N GLU A 106 -8.91 22.04 13.24
CA GLU A 106 -9.54 23.19 12.59
C GLU A 106 -8.78 24.45 13.03
N ILE A 107 -8.32 25.24 12.06
CA ILE A 107 -7.49 26.41 12.28
C ILE A 107 -8.28 27.66 11.89
N GLU A 108 -8.31 28.64 12.78
CA GLU A 108 -8.96 29.92 12.57
C GLU A 108 -7.98 31.05 12.86
N ASN A 109 -7.77 31.93 11.88
CA ASN A 109 -6.87 33.08 12.02
C ASN A 109 -5.47 32.74 12.54
N GLY A 110 -4.92 31.61 12.09
CA GLY A 110 -3.57 31.15 12.47
C GLY A 110 -3.48 30.49 13.85
N ARG A 111 -4.61 30.17 14.49
CA ARG A 111 -4.71 29.49 15.78
C ARG A 111 -5.60 28.26 15.70
N ILE A 112 -5.39 27.31 16.60
CA ILE A 112 -6.17 26.07 16.72
C ILE A 112 -7.55 26.41 17.30
N LYS A 113 -8.59 26.26 16.48
CA LYS A 113 -9.99 26.39 16.87
C LYS A 113 -10.51 25.11 17.50
N SER A 114 -10.13 23.96 16.93
CA SER A 114 -10.46 22.65 17.47
C SER A 114 -9.29 21.69 17.21
N GLU A 115 -8.96 20.89 18.22
CA GLU A 115 -8.17 19.66 18.11
C GLU A 115 -9.05 18.49 18.56
N LYS A 116 -9.01 17.37 17.85
CA LYS A 116 -9.67 16.13 18.26
C LYS A 116 -8.76 14.94 17.99
N SER A 117 -8.38 14.27 19.07
CA SER A 117 -7.51 13.10 19.04
C SER A 117 -8.33 11.82 19.08
N PHE A 118 -8.03 10.87 18.19
CA PHE A 118 -8.63 9.54 18.18
C PHE A 118 -7.54 8.48 18.21
N TYR A 119 -7.48 7.74 19.32
CA TYR A 119 -6.50 6.67 19.54
C TYR A 119 -7.02 5.34 18.99
N GLN A 120 -6.12 4.43 18.59
CA GLN A 120 -6.38 3.13 17.93
C GLN A 120 -6.53 3.18 16.40
N TRP A 121 -5.81 4.10 15.75
CA TRP A 121 -5.46 3.94 14.35
C TRP A 121 -4.70 2.60 14.20
N ARG A 122 -5.20 1.68 13.35
CA ARG A 122 -4.64 0.33 13.04
C ARG A 122 -4.98 -0.89 13.91
N SER A 123 -5.89 -0.83 14.89
CA SER A 123 -6.42 -2.11 15.39
C SER A 123 -7.53 -2.60 14.45
N ALA A 124 -7.18 -3.44 13.46
CA ALA A 124 -8.16 -4.18 12.67
C ALA A 124 -9.21 -4.89 13.57
N ASP A 125 -8.86 -5.17 14.83
CA ASP A 125 -9.74 -5.74 15.86
C ASP A 125 -10.90 -4.81 16.32
N SER A 126 -10.92 -3.51 15.95
CA SER A 126 -11.99 -2.59 16.35
C SER A 126 -13.19 -2.54 15.40
N LEU A 127 -13.02 -2.99 14.15
CA LEU A 127 -14.11 -3.05 13.16
C LEU A 127 -14.92 -4.33 13.30
N THR A 128 -16.24 -4.20 13.23
CA THR A 128 -17.10 -5.37 13.09
C THR A 128 -17.06 -5.92 11.65
N ASP A 129 -17.37 -7.20 11.45
CA ASP A 129 -17.53 -7.78 10.11
C ASP A 129 -18.58 -7.01 9.28
N GLN A 130 -19.59 -6.46 9.96
CA GLN A 130 -20.62 -5.63 9.35
C GLN A 130 -20.07 -4.31 8.83
N ASP A 131 -19.17 -3.65 9.57
CA ASP A 131 -18.52 -2.41 9.11
C ASP A 131 -17.66 -2.68 7.87
N ARG A 132 -16.86 -3.76 7.90
CA ARG A 132 -16.00 -4.16 6.76
C ARG A 132 -16.84 -4.42 5.52
N ALA A 133 -17.92 -5.19 5.66
CA ALA A 133 -18.83 -5.47 4.56
C ALA A 133 -19.49 -4.20 4.01
N LEU A 134 -19.89 -3.27 4.88
CA LEU A 134 -20.49 -1.98 4.47
C LEU A 134 -19.49 -1.13 3.68
N ILE A 135 -18.25 -0.99 4.16
CA ILE A 135 -17.21 -0.16 3.52
C ILE A 135 -16.83 -0.73 2.15
N THR A 136 -16.59 -2.04 2.06
CA THR A 136 -16.29 -2.70 0.79
C THR A 136 -17.43 -2.53 -0.20
N ARG A 137 -18.69 -2.70 0.26
CA ARG A 137 -19.87 -2.51 -0.58
C ARG A 137 -20.02 -1.06 -1.06
N TYR A 138 -19.80 -0.10 -0.18
CA TYR A 138 -19.81 1.33 -0.48
C TYR A 138 -18.80 1.69 -1.57
N ILE A 139 -17.51 1.35 -1.41
CA ILE A 139 -16.46 1.64 -2.39
C ILE A 139 -16.73 0.92 -3.73
N GLN A 140 -17.09 -0.36 -3.68
CA GLN A 140 -17.38 -1.13 -4.89
C GLN A 140 -18.57 -0.54 -5.66
N SER A 141 -19.62 -0.11 -4.96
CA SER A 141 -20.80 0.48 -5.62
C SER A 141 -20.51 1.80 -6.34
N TRP A 142 -19.56 2.60 -5.85
CA TRP A 142 -19.06 3.77 -6.57
C TRP A 142 -18.32 3.38 -7.86
N ASN A 143 -17.42 2.39 -7.79
CA ASN A 143 -16.66 1.90 -8.95
C ASN A 143 -17.52 1.19 -9.99
N ASP A 144 -18.55 0.46 -9.55
CA ASP A 144 -19.51 -0.23 -10.43
C ASP A 144 -20.55 0.74 -11.01
N TYR A 145 -20.52 2.00 -10.58
CA TYR A 145 -21.49 3.02 -10.94
C TYR A 145 -22.94 2.62 -10.58
N ASP A 146 -23.12 1.78 -9.56
CA ASP A 146 -24.41 1.32 -9.07
C ASP A 146 -25.00 2.35 -8.09
N ALA A 147 -25.63 3.35 -8.67
CA ALA A 147 -26.24 4.46 -7.94
C ALA A 147 -27.31 4.02 -6.91
N ALA A 148 -27.96 2.87 -7.14
CA ALA A 148 -28.95 2.33 -6.21
C ALA A 148 -28.26 1.66 -5.01
N GLU A 149 -27.18 0.91 -5.24
CA GLU A 149 -26.41 0.27 -4.19
C GLU A 149 -25.66 1.29 -3.32
N VAL A 150 -25.10 2.35 -3.93
CA VAL A 150 -24.51 3.46 -3.15
C VAL A 150 -25.57 4.04 -2.22
N SER A 151 -26.77 4.32 -2.73
CA SER A 151 -27.88 4.82 -1.89
C SER A 151 -28.30 3.86 -0.79
N ASP A 152 -28.27 2.54 -1.02
CA ASP A 152 -28.66 1.51 -0.03
C ASP A 152 -27.62 1.33 1.08
N CYS A 153 -26.38 1.82 0.86
CA CYS A 153 -25.37 1.92 1.90
C CYS A 153 -25.71 3.00 2.94
N PHE A 154 -26.55 3.98 2.63
CA PHE A 154 -26.94 5.05 3.55
C PHE A 154 -28.22 4.74 4.32
N THR A 155 -28.34 5.31 5.51
CA THR A 155 -29.63 5.34 6.23
C THR A 155 -30.65 6.18 5.45
N GLU A 156 -31.94 6.07 5.78
CA GLU A 156 -33.00 6.86 5.12
C GLU A 156 -32.74 8.38 5.19
N ASN A 157 -32.10 8.84 6.28
CA ASN A 157 -31.72 10.22 6.51
C ASN A 157 -30.21 10.46 6.33
N GLY A 158 -29.50 9.51 5.69
CA GLY A 158 -28.07 9.60 5.50
C GLY A 158 -27.69 10.79 4.63
N ILE A 159 -26.56 11.42 4.92
CA ILE A 159 -26.08 12.61 4.21
C ILE A 159 -24.73 12.30 3.58
N TYR A 160 -24.66 12.37 2.26
CA TYR A 160 -23.40 12.43 1.52
C TYR A 160 -23.03 13.89 1.30
N GLU A 161 -21.81 14.26 1.67
CA GLU A 161 -21.24 15.58 1.36
C GLU A 161 -20.24 15.43 0.22
N ASP A 162 -20.53 16.05 -0.92
CA ASP A 162 -19.61 16.05 -2.06
C ASP A 162 -18.34 16.81 -1.69
N ALA A 163 -17.21 16.15 -1.83
CA ALA A 163 -15.91 16.65 -1.41
C ALA A 163 -15.56 17.97 -2.13
N VAL A 164 -15.94 18.13 -3.39
CA VAL A 164 -15.56 19.29 -4.22
C VAL A 164 -16.53 20.46 -4.06
N THR A 165 -17.81 20.24 -4.33
CA THR A 165 -18.85 21.27 -4.35
C THR A 165 -19.37 21.62 -2.95
N LYS A 166 -19.07 20.77 -1.95
CA LYS A 166 -19.61 20.83 -0.59
C LYS A 166 -21.13 20.75 -0.53
N GLN A 167 -21.77 20.35 -1.64
CA GLN A 167 -23.21 20.11 -1.65
C GLN A 167 -23.51 18.84 -0.86
N ARG A 168 -24.61 18.90 -0.11
CA ARG A 168 -25.10 17.79 0.69
C ARG A 168 -26.29 17.16 0.00
N TYR A 169 -26.25 15.86 -0.12
CA TYR A 169 -27.29 15.05 -0.73
C TYR A 169 -27.80 14.06 0.30
N PHE A 170 -29.12 13.92 0.39
CA PHE A 170 -29.69 12.86 1.20
C PHE A 170 -29.53 11.52 0.49
N GLY A 171 -29.49 10.41 1.25
CA GLY A 171 -29.30 9.06 0.71
C GLY A 171 -30.19 8.76 -0.49
N LYS A 172 -31.49 9.11 -0.40
CA LYS A 172 -32.47 8.93 -1.49
C LYS A 172 -32.23 9.80 -2.74
N GLU A 173 -31.45 10.86 -2.63
CA GLU A 173 -31.11 11.79 -3.71
C GLU A 173 -29.80 11.39 -4.40
N LEU A 174 -28.97 10.57 -3.75
CA LEU A 174 -27.72 10.05 -4.29
C LEU A 174 -27.88 9.37 -5.65
N PRO A 175 -28.93 8.57 -5.93
CA PRO A 175 -29.04 7.95 -7.24
C PRO A 175 -29.11 8.96 -8.39
N VAL A 176 -29.79 10.09 -8.18
CA VAL A 176 -29.92 11.14 -9.20
C VAL A 176 -28.61 11.89 -9.36
N TYR A 177 -27.95 12.20 -8.24
CA TYR A 177 -26.66 12.88 -8.22
C TYR A 177 -25.55 12.04 -8.89
N ILE A 178 -25.43 10.76 -8.55
CA ILE A 178 -24.46 9.84 -9.15
C ILE A 178 -24.73 9.68 -10.65
N GLN A 179 -26.01 9.56 -11.05
CA GLN A 179 -26.38 9.54 -12.46
C GLN A 179 -26.06 10.86 -13.21
N SER A 180 -26.02 12.01 -12.53
CA SER A 180 -25.53 13.24 -13.14
C SER A 180 -24.01 13.22 -13.31
N CYS A 181 -23.26 12.80 -12.30
CA CYS A 181 -21.81 12.64 -12.40
C CYS A 181 -21.43 11.68 -13.53
N LEU A 182 -22.15 10.57 -13.67
CA LEU A 182 -21.99 9.60 -14.75
C LEU A 182 -22.27 10.16 -16.14
N ARG A 183 -23.37 10.91 -16.30
CA ARG A 183 -23.74 11.53 -17.58
C ARG A 183 -22.73 12.57 -18.05
N GLU A 184 -22.02 13.18 -17.11
CA GLU A 184 -20.96 14.12 -17.37
C GLU A 184 -19.60 13.45 -17.66
N GLY A 185 -19.52 12.11 -17.66
CA GLY A 185 -18.33 11.37 -18.11
C GLY A 185 -17.16 11.37 -17.13
N THR A 186 -17.40 11.58 -15.83
CA THR A 186 -16.37 11.37 -14.80
C THR A 186 -16.08 9.88 -14.69
N ASP A 187 -14.89 9.46 -15.13
CA ASP A 187 -14.36 8.12 -14.86
C ASP A 187 -13.53 8.18 -13.59
N LEU A 188 -14.19 8.04 -12.43
CA LEU A 188 -13.54 8.05 -11.13
C LEU A 188 -13.44 6.62 -10.61
N ARG A 189 -12.26 6.26 -10.13
CA ARG A 189 -11.99 5.02 -9.43
C ARG A 189 -11.59 5.31 -8.00
N TYR A 190 -12.11 4.49 -7.10
CA TYR A 190 -11.85 4.55 -5.68
C TYR A 190 -11.14 3.27 -5.26
N GLU A 191 -9.96 3.40 -4.67
CA GLU A 191 -9.21 2.31 -4.04
C GLU A 191 -9.12 2.57 -2.53
N LEU A 192 -9.23 1.52 -1.72
CA LEU A 192 -9.00 1.58 -0.29
C LEU A 192 -7.51 1.33 -0.03
N LEU A 193 -6.77 2.34 0.44
CA LEU A 193 -5.31 2.28 0.58
C LEU A 193 -4.85 1.52 1.82
N ASP A 194 -5.52 1.73 2.96
CA ASP A 194 -5.16 1.18 4.28
C ASP A 194 -6.36 0.51 4.96
N ASP A 195 -6.12 -0.29 6.00
CA ASP A 195 -7.18 -0.92 6.80
C ASP A 195 -8.02 0.16 7.51
N ALA A 196 -9.32 0.19 7.20
CA ALA A 196 -10.29 1.04 7.88
C ALA A 196 -10.20 0.88 9.41
N SER A 197 -10.53 1.94 10.14
CA SER A 197 -10.42 1.94 11.61
C SER A 197 -11.67 2.51 12.26
N ARG A 198 -12.24 1.78 13.23
CA ARG A 198 -13.34 2.29 14.05
C ARG A 198 -12.77 3.19 15.15
N ILE A 199 -13.08 4.49 15.09
CA ILE A 199 -12.56 5.52 15.99
C ILE A 199 -13.56 5.93 17.09
N SER A 200 -14.83 5.51 16.97
CA SER A 200 -15.82 5.59 18.06
C SER A 200 -17.00 4.63 17.80
N ASP A 201 -17.95 4.58 18.73
CA ASP A 201 -19.18 3.77 18.61
C ASP A 201 -19.94 4.00 17.30
N ARG A 202 -19.81 5.19 16.71
CA ARG A 202 -20.50 5.56 15.46
C ARG A 202 -19.58 5.97 14.34
N ARG A 203 -18.26 6.12 14.54
CA ARG A 203 -17.37 6.61 13.48
C ARG A 203 -16.38 5.56 13.05
N VAL A 204 -16.32 5.39 11.74
CA VAL A 204 -15.26 4.68 11.05
C VAL A 204 -14.53 5.67 10.17
N LEU A 205 -13.23 5.48 10.09
CA LEU A 205 -12.37 6.22 9.22
C LEU A 205 -11.80 5.27 8.17
N ILE A 206 -11.80 5.73 6.92
CA ILE A 206 -11.21 5.03 5.79
C ILE A 206 -10.24 5.96 5.05
N GLN A 207 -9.19 5.41 4.46
CA GLN A 207 -8.29 6.13 3.55
C GLN A 207 -8.52 5.61 2.15
N THR A 208 -8.78 6.52 1.22
CA THR A 208 -9.08 6.19 -0.17
C THR A 208 -8.17 6.94 -1.12
N LEU A 209 -7.78 6.27 -2.21
CA LEU A 209 -7.20 6.89 -3.38
C LEU A 209 -8.31 7.05 -4.42
N THR A 210 -8.58 8.29 -4.81
CA THR A 210 -9.48 8.59 -5.93
C THR A 210 -8.62 8.91 -7.14
N SER A 211 -8.83 8.20 -8.26
CA SER A 211 -8.16 8.48 -9.51
C SER A 211 -9.14 8.68 -10.66
N GLY A 212 -8.80 9.52 -11.63
CA GLY A 212 -9.67 9.79 -12.77
C GLY A 212 -9.24 10.97 -13.62
N PHE A 213 -10.16 11.47 -14.44
CA PHE A 213 -9.90 12.59 -15.36
C PHE A 213 -10.72 13.83 -14.98
N ASP A 214 -10.07 15.00 -14.91
CA ASP A 214 -10.72 16.28 -14.66
C ASP A 214 -11.48 16.77 -15.91
N LYS A 215 -12.69 17.30 -15.68
CA LYS A 215 -13.69 17.60 -16.70
C LYS A 215 -13.41 18.85 -17.58
N PRO A 216 -12.66 19.89 -17.15
CA PRO A 216 -12.42 21.05 -18.00
C PRO A 216 -11.39 20.82 -19.11
N ASP A 217 -10.41 19.92 -18.93
CA ASP A 217 -9.28 19.75 -19.86
C ASP A 217 -8.78 18.30 -20.05
N GLY A 218 -9.40 17.31 -19.40
CA GLY A 218 -9.05 15.90 -19.54
C GLY A 218 -7.73 15.51 -18.88
N ARG A 219 -7.26 16.27 -17.89
CA ARG A 219 -6.07 15.91 -17.11
C ARG A 219 -6.36 14.75 -16.17
N TYR A 220 -5.45 13.78 -16.14
CA TYR A 220 -5.53 12.72 -15.15
C TYR A 220 -5.09 13.24 -13.78
N PHE A 221 -5.76 12.78 -12.71
CA PHE A 221 -5.40 13.07 -11.34
C PHE A 221 -5.50 11.81 -10.47
N GLU A 222 -4.69 11.80 -9.43
CA GLU A 222 -4.82 10.93 -8.27
C GLU A 222 -4.93 11.81 -7.04
N GLN A 223 -5.77 11.41 -6.11
CA GLN A 223 -6.00 12.15 -4.88
C GLN A 223 -6.22 11.19 -3.73
N GLU A 224 -5.29 11.20 -2.79
CA GLU A 224 -5.49 10.57 -1.50
C GLU A 224 -6.45 11.38 -0.65
N SER A 225 -7.32 10.68 0.06
CA SER A 225 -8.31 11.29 0.92
C SER A 225 -8.56 10.45 2.16
N ILE A 226 -8.88 11.13 3.25
CA ILE A 226 -9.39 10.53 4.48
C ILE A 226 -10.88 10.77 4.52
N GLU A 227 -11.67 9.70 4.59
CA GLU A 227 -13.12 9.78 4.70
C GLU A 227 -13.58 9.27 6.07
N ILE A 228 -14.38 10.08 6.76
CA ILE A 228 -15.06 9.72 7.99
C ILE A 228 -16.49 9.31 7.66
N LEU A 229 -16.84 8.08 8.04
CA LEU A 229 -18.17 7.51 7.96
C LEU A 229 -18.78 7.49 9.37
N ASP A 230 -19.84 8.27 9.60
CA ASP A 230 -20.71 8.03 10.73
C ASP A 230 -21.65 6.86 10.36
N ILE A 231 -21.58 5.74 11.07
CA ILE A 231 -22.37 4.53 10.87
C ILE A 231 -23.43 4.40 11.98
N GLU A 232 -24.66 4.14 11.58
CA GLU A 232 -25.80 3.83 12.46
C GLU A 232 -26.54 2.61 11.92
N ASP A 233 -26.81 1.64 12.79
CA ASP A 233 -27.53 0.40 12.45
C ASP A 233 -26.98 -0.32 11.20
N GLY A 234 -25.66 -0.28 11.02
CA GLY A 234 -24.98 -0.93 9.90
C GLY A 234 -25.12 -0.22 8.55
N ARG A 235 -25.50 1.06 8.54
CA ARG A 235 -25.57 1.92 7.37
C ARG A 235 -24.92 3.27 7.63
N ILE A 236 -24.53 3.96 6.56
CA ILE A 236 -23.88 5.27 6.61
C ILE A 236 -24.93 6.35 6.92
N LEU A 237 -24.76 7.04 8.03
CA LEU A 237 -25.52 8.24 8.39
C LEU A 237 -24.90 9.51 7.81
N SER A 238 -23.57 9.62 7.79
CA SER A 238 -22.91 10.74 7.11
C SER A 238 -21.52 10.40 6.63
N THR A 239 -21.12 11.04 5.52
CA THR A 239 -19.75 11.03 5.03
C THR A 239 -19.11 12.40 5.21
N LYS A 240 -17.79 12.41 5.42
CA LYS A 240 -16.98 13.61 5.35
C LYS A 240 -15.60 13.28 4.82
N VAL A 241 -15.23 13.91 3.72
CA VAL A 241 -13.95 13.65 3.03
C VAL A 241 -12.99 14.81 3.26
N PHE A 242 -11.75 14.49 3.61
CA PHE A 242 -10.60 15.39 3.69
C PHE A 242 -9.63 14.97 2.60
N TYR A 243 -9.05 15.92 1.87
CA TYR A 243 -8.11 15.66 0.77
C TYR A 243 -7.13 16.83 0.65
N GLU A 244 -5.98 16.58 0.03
CA GLU A 244 -5.02 17.61 -0.37
C GLU A 244 -5.51 18.39 -1.59
N ASP A 245 -5.35 19.73 -1.57
CA ASP A 245 -5.68 20.58 -2.71
C ASP A 245 -4.96 20.07 -3.96
N ILE A 246 -5.73 19.77 -5.02
CA ILE A 246 -5.22 19.17 -6.26
C ILE A 246 -4.17 20.11 -6.87
N VAL A 247 -2.90 19.68 -6.87
CA VAL A 247 -1.88 20.28 -7.74
C VAL A 247 -2.14 19.76 -9.15
N LEU A 248 -3.06 20.42 -9.86
CA LEU A 248 -3.43 20.15 -11.25
C LEU A 248 -2.29 20.50 -12.21
N ASP A 249 -1.16 19.83 -12.17
CA ASP A 249 -0.13 19.94 -13.21
C ASP A 249 0.57 18.59 -13.38
N ALA A 250 0.19 17.81 -14.41
CA ALA A 250 1.12 16.82 -14.96
C ALA A 250 0.82 16.41 -16.41
N TYR A 251 -0.38 15.88 -16.76
CA TYR A 251 -0.58 15.25 -18.08
C TYR A 251 -2.02 15.26 -18.62
N THR A 252 -2.17 15.31 -19.95
CA THR A 252 -3.46 15.17 -20.67
C THR A 252 -3.84 13.70 -20.93
N ALA A 253 -5.12 13.43 -21.21
CA ALA A 253 -5.60 12.11 -21.62
C ALA A 253 -4.80 11.50 -22.79
N ASP A 254 -4.46 12.29 -23.81
CA ASP A 254 -3.63 11.84 -24.95
C ASP A 254 -2.24 11.37 -24.51
N GLN A 255 -1.66 12.01 -23.48
CA GLN A 255 -0.36 11.64 -22.93
C GLN A 255 -0.45 10.35 -22.12
N VAL A 256 -1.54 10.14 -21.39
CA VAL A 256 -1.84 8.89 -20.69
C VAL A 256 -2.02 7.74 -21.69
N ASP A 257 -2.79 7.94 -22.77
CA ASP A 257 -3.00 6.96 -23.84
C ASP A 257 -1.70 6.62 -24.59
N LEU A 258 -0.86 7.63 -24.84
CA LEU A 258 0.47 7.44 -25.41
C LEU A 258 1.32 6.52 -24.52
N ALA A 259 1.26 6.72 -23.21
CA ALA A 259 2.02 5.98 -22.23
C ALA A 259 1.53 4.52 -22.10
N ALA A 260 0.22 4.31 -22.01
CA ALA A 260 -0.39 2.98 -21.98
C ALA A 260 -0.11 2.20 -23.28
N SER A 261 -0.25 2.86 -24.43
CA SER A 261 0.04 2.24 -25.72
C SER A 261 1.53 1.92 -25.93
N TYR A 262 2.46 2.64 -25.27
CA TYR A 262 3.88 2.27 -25.24
C TYR A 262 4.11 0.94 -24.52
N ILE A 263 3.47 0.71 -23.36
CA ILE A 263 3.54 -0.57 -22.64
C ILE A 263 2.99 -1.71 -23.50
N GLN A 264 1.89 -1.46 -24.20
CA GLN A 264 1.28 -2.47 -25.07
C GLN A 264 2.21 -2.92 -26.21
N CYS A 265 3.04 -2.03 -26.77
CA CYS A 265 3.99 -2.37 -27.82
C CYS A 265 5.02 -3.42 -27.35
N TRP A 266 5.42 -3.42 -26.07
CA TRP A 266 6.30 -4.45 -25.50
C TRP A 266 5.64 -5.83 -25.53
N SER A 267 4.39 -5.92 -25.09
CA SER A 267 3.59 -7.17 -25.11
C SER A 267 3.29 -7.67 -26.52
N GLN A 268 3.10 -6.76 -27.47
CA GLN A 268 2.88 -7.08 -28.87
C GLN A 268 4.18 -7.39 -29.63
N ARG A 269 5.33 -7.13 -29.03
CA ARG A 269 6.66 -7.24 -29.65
C ARG A 269 6.81 -6.39 -30.91
N ASP A 270 6.15 -5.23 -30.92
CA ASP A 270 6.17 -4.28 -32.04
C ASP A 270 7.21 -3.18 -31.78
N THR A 271 8.48 -3.49 -32.09
CA THR A 271 9.59 -2.55 -31.94
C THR A 271 9.37 -1.27 -32.76
N SER A 272 8.76 -1.37 -33.94
CA SER A 272 8.54 -0.21 -34.82
C SER A 272 7.49 0.74 -34.25
N ALA A 273 6.35 0.21 -33.78
CA ALA A 273 5.32 1.01 -33.12
C ALA A 273 5.80 1.58 -31.78
N LEU A 274 6.62 0.81 -31.04
CA LEU A 274 7.27 1.30 -29.82
C LEU A 274 8.11 2.53 -30.13
N LEU A 275 9.06 2.44 -31.07
CA LEU A 275 9.96 3.54 -31.43
C LEU A 275 9.23 4.77 -31.96
N ALA A 276 8.13 4.59 -32.70
CA ALA A 276 7.34 5.71 -33.23
C ALA A 276 6.80 6.66 -32.13
N LYS A 277 6.64 6.16 -30.90
CA LYS A 277 6.16 6.90 -29.73
C LYS A 277 7.23 7.74 -29.03
N LEU A 278 8.51 7.51 -29.35
CA LEU A 278 9.64 8.22 -28.74
C LEU A 278 10.06 9.40 -29.60
N THR A 279 10.68 10.40 -28.96
CA THR A 279 11.46 11.43 -29.65
C THR A 279 12.78 10.86 -30.15
N ASP A 280 13.33 11.45 -31.21
CA ASP A 280 14.60 10.98 -31.81
C ASP A 280 15.80 11.14 -30.86
N ASN A 281 15.67 11.99 -29.83
CA ASN A 281 16.65 12.19 -28.76
C ASN A 281 16.28 11.47 -27.46
N ALA A 282 15.32 10.54 -27.49
CA ALA A 282 14.85 9.88 -26.29
C ALA A 282 15.95 9.04 -25.63
N VAL A 283 15.92 9.01 -24.30
CA VAL A 283 16.85 8.24 -23.48
C VAL A 283 16.11 7.09 -22.81
N PHE A 284 16.64 5.88 -22.95
CA PHE A 284 16.13 4.68 -22.30
C PHE A 284 17.17 4.18 -21.28
N GLU A 285 16.71 3.87 -20.06
CA GLU A 285 17.55 3.39 -18.96
C GLU A 285 16.89 2.17 -18.30
N ASP A 286 17.59 1.03 -18.30
CA ASP A 286 17.19 -0.18 -17.58
C ASP A 286 18.09 -0.33 -16.35
N ALA A 287 17.51 -0.10 -15.17
CA ALA A 287 18.27 0.02 -13.92
C ALA A 287 18.93 -1.30 -13.46
N VAL A 288 18.42 -2.46 -13.88
CA VAL A 288 18.96 -3.78 -13.47
C VAL A 288 20.10 -4.22 -14.37
N SER A 289 19.99 -3.97 -15.68
CA SER A 289 21.10 -4.22 -16.60
C SER A 289 22.20 -3.15 -16.50
N GLY A 290 21.87 -1.97 -15.96
CA GLY A 290 22.73 -0.80 -15.96
C GLY A 290 22.93 -0.20 -17.36
N GLU A 291 22.15 -0.64 -18.35
CA GLU A 291 22.24 -0.14 -19.72
C GLU A 291 21.47 1.16 -19.87
N LYS A 292 22.17 2.19 -20.34
CA LYS A 292 21.59 3.47 -20.75
C LYS A 292 21.86 3.68 -22.22
N MET A 293 20.82 3.97 -22.99
CA MET A 293 20.89 4.01 -24.45
C MET A 293 20.01 5.11 -25.03
N GLY A 294 20.40 5.59 -26.22
CA GLY A 294 19.58 6.51 -27.02
C GLY A 294 18.68 5.77 -28.01
N PHE A 295 17.81 6.53 -28.68
CA PHE A 295 16.86 6.05 -29.68
C PHE A 295 17.43 5.01 -30.68
N ASP A 296 18.58 5.30 -31.29
CA ASP A 296 19.20 4.44 -32.32
C ASP A 296 19.60 3.05 -31.81
N ALA A 297 19.87 2.92 -30.51
CA ALA A 297 20.30 1.66 -29.89
C ALA A 297 19.14 0.84 -29.31
N LEU A 298 17.98 1.48 -29.08
CA LEU A 298 16.82 0.84 -28.45
C LEU A 298 16.23 -0.29 -29.31
N ALA A 299 16.22 -0.14 -30.64
CA ALA A 299 15.76 -1.19 -31.54
C ALA A 299 16.52 -2.51 -31.33
N GLY A 300 17.85 -2.43 -31.29
CA GLY A 300 18.73 -3.58 -31.06
C GLY A 300 18.62 -4.14 -29.64
N TYR A 301 18.25 -3.31 -28.66
CA TYR A 301 17.95 -3.78 -27.30
C TYR A 301 16.66 -4.60 -27.27
N CYS A 302 15.56 -4.08 -27.85
CA CYS A 302 14.30 -4.80 -27.96
C CYS A 302 14.49 -6.17 -28.62
N ASP A 303 15.23 -6.24 -29.73
CA ASP A 303 15.52 -7.49 -30.42
C ASP A 303 16.24 -8.51 -29.53
N LYS A 304 17.23 -8.06 -28.74
CA LYS A 304 17.93 -8.92 -27.76
C LYS A 304 16.98 -9.42 -26.67
N VAL A 305 16.13 -8.55 -26.13
CA VAL A 305 15.15 -8.90 -25.09
C VAL A 305 14.15 -9.93 -25.63
N TYR A 306 13.56 -9.68 -26.81
CA TYR A 306 12.61 -10.60 -27.44
C TYR A 306 13.24 -11.92 -27.89
N ALA A 307 14.53 -11.93 -28.25
CA ALA A 307 15.25 -13.16 -28.53
C ALA A 307 15.52 -13.96 -27.26
N ARG A 308 15.79 -13.28 -26.14
CA ARG A 308 16.07 -13.89 -24.83
C ARG A 308 14.80 -14.41 -24.14
N VAL A 309 13.70 -13.70 -24.29
CA VAL A 309 12.39 -14.00 -23.70
C VAL A 309 11.32 -14.03 -24.81
N PRO A 310 11.21 -15.13 -25.56
CA PRO A 310 10.36 -15.20 -26.76
C PRO A 310 8.87 -15.09 -26.49
N ASP A 311 8.44 -15.29 -25.26
CA ASP A 311 7.06 -15.21 -24.78
C ASP A 311 6.88 -14.12 -23.72
N LEU A 312 7.72 -13.07 -23.78
CA LEU A 312 7.58 -11.90 -22.92
C LEU A 312 6.17 -11.32 -23.05
N VAL A 313 5.49 -11.20 -21.92
CA VAL A 313 4.24 -10.44 -21.75
C VAL A 313 4.49 -9.41 -20.68
N VAL A 314 4.21 -8.15 -20.99
CA VAL A 314 4.24 -7.05 -20.03
C VAL A 314 2.77 -6.71 -19.70
N GLU A 315 2.28 -7.26 -18.61
CA GLU A 315 0.91 -7.02 -18.13
C GLU A 315 0.90 -5.74 -17.28
N HIS A 316 -0.05 -4.86 -17.55
CA HIS A 316 -0.33 -3.71 -16.69
C HIS A 316 -0.98 -4.19 -15.39
N VAL A 317 -0.50 -3.71 -14.23
CA VAL A 317 -0.88 -4.25 -12.91
C VAL A 317 -1.68 -3.26 -12.07
N SER A 318 -1.35 -1.97 -12.12
CA SER A 318 -2.06 -0.91 -11.40
C SER A 318 -1.89 0.45 -12.09
N ASP A 319 -2.80 1.37 -11.78
CA ASP A 319 -2.96 2.67 -12.43
C ASP A 319 -1.77 3.64 -12.20
N ILE A 320 -1.80 4.74 -12.93
CA ILE A 320 -0.72 5.69 -13.20
C ILE A 320 -0.38 6.52 -11.96
N SER A 321 0.79 6.30 -11.35
CA SER A 321 1.25 7.21 -10.29
C SER A 321 1.95 8.44 -10.89
N LEU A 322 1.51 9.63 -10.48
CA LEU A 322 2.17 10.89 -10.80
C LEU A 322 3.16 11.23 -9.70
N THR A 323 4.43 11.37 -10.07
CA THR A 323 5.45 11.91 -9.15
C THR A 323 5.59 13.41 -9.36
N ALA A 324 6.03 14.14 -8.33
CA ALA A 324 6.31 15.60 -8.36
C ALA A 324 7.37 16.04 -9.40
N ALA A 325 7.79 15.17 -10.33
CA ALA A 325 8.94 15.31 -11.21
C ALA A 325 8.59 15.22 -12.72
N ASP A 326 7.36 15.58 -13.11
CA ASP A 326 6.88 15.48 -14.49
C ASP A 326 7.19 14.09 -15.07
N SER A 327 6.66 13.03 -14.45
CA SER A 327 6.76 11.67 -15.00
C SER A 327 5.50 10.86 -14.74
N ILE A 328 5.10 10.06 -15.73
CA ILE A 328 4.06 9.03 -15.62
C ILE A 328 4.73 7.73 -15.16
N VAL A 329 4.31 7.17 -14.03
CA VAL A 329 4.84 5.91 -13.51
C VAL A 329 3.83 4.79 -13.70
N PHE A 330 4.25 3.71 -14.36
CA PHE A 330 3.48 2.48 -14.48
C PHE A 330 4.04 1.39 -13.59
N ARG A 331 3.15 0.67 -12.91
CA ARG A 331 3.48 -0.64 -12.35
C ARG A 331 3.06 -1.72 -13.34
N VAL A 332 4.03 -2.49 -13.82
CA VAL A 332 3.82 -3.58 -14.77
C VAL A 332 4.41 -4.87 -14.24
N VAL A 333 3.79 -6.00 -14.60
CA VAL A 333 4.35 -7.33 -14.34
C VAL A 333 4.87 -7.87 -15.66
N SER A 334 6.19 -8.02 -15.74
CA SER A 334 6.84 -8.67 -16.86
C SER A 334 6.90 -10.18 -16.60
N ARG A 335 6.34 -10.96 -17.52
CA ARG A 335 6.33 -12.43 -17.48
C ARG A 335 6.95 -13.01 -18.72
N GLY A 336 7.63 -14.15 -18.58
CA GLY A 336 8.10 -14.90 -19.74
C GLY A 336 9.07 -16.00 -19.36
N HIS A 337 9.59 -16.72 -20.35
CA HIS A 337 10.55 -17.79 -20.15
C HIS A 337 11.91 -17.40 -20.72
N CYS A 338 12.94 -17.40 -19.87
CA CYS A 338 14.33 -17.28 -20.29
C CYS A 338 14.96 -18.68 -20.44
N GLY A 339 14.73 -19.34 -21.57
CA GLY A 339 15.60 -20.45 -22.01
C GLY A 339 15.53 -21.78 -21.25
N ILE A 340 14.41 -22.13 -20.57
CA ILE A 340 13.93 -23.49 -20.15
C ILE A 340 13.68 -23.72 -18.63
N GLU A 341 14.02 -22.81 -17.71
CA GLU A 341 13.72 -23.00 -16.26
C GLU A 341 12.68 -22.01 -15.70
N ARG A 342 11.40 -22.44 -15.66
CA ARG A 342 10.22 -21.74 -15.10
C ARG A 342 9.93 -20.32 -15.65
N PRO A 343 8.65 -19.93 -15.80
CA PRO A 343 8.33 -18.55 -16.14
C PRO A 343 8.80 -17.63 -15.01
N PHE A 344 9.44 -16.52 -15.34
CA PHE A 344 9.61 -15.42 -14.40
C PHE A 344 8.34 -14.57 -14.39
N SER A 345 8.08 -13.92 -13.27
CA SER A 345 7.09 -12.86 -13.11
C SER A 345 7.78 -11.83 -12.22
N VAL A 346 8.05 -10.65 -12.76
CA VAL A 346 8.77 -9.60 -12.04
C VAL A 346 7.93 -8.33 -12.06
N ASP A 347 7.73 -7.76 -10.87
CA ASP A 347 7.14 -6.43 -10.72
C ASP A 347 8.15 -5.38 -11.18
N CYS A 348 7.73 -4.56 -12.13
CA CYS A 348 8.56 -3.51 -12.72
C CYS A 348 7.84 -2.18 -12.58
N MET A 349 8.60 -1.13 -12.30
CA MET A 349 8.16 0.26 -12.38
C MET A 349 8.74 0.88 -13.64
N ILE A 350 7.88 1.37 -14.54
CA ILE A 350 8.31 2.08 -15.74
C ILE A 350 7.95 3.54 -15.59
N VAL A 351 8.96 4.39 -15.55
CA VAL A 351 8.83 5.84 -15.45
C VAL A 351 9.00 6.44 -16.85
N LEU A 352 7.97 7.11 -17.33
CA LEU A 352 7.92 7.75 -18.64
C LEU A 352 7.89 9.26 -18.46
N LYS A 353 8.80 9.96 -19.14
CA LYS A 353 8.69 11.41 -19.33
C LYS A 353 8.11 11.67 -20.70
N ILE A 354 7.10 12.54 -20.72
CA ILE A 354 6.39 12.94 -21.94
C ILE A 354 6.58 14.43 -22.13
N THR A 355 6.91 14.85 -23.35
CA THR A 355 7.02 16.26 -23.71
C THR A 355 6.25 16.48 -25.01
N GLY A 356 5.13 17.21 -24.92
CA GLY A 356 4.18 17.29 -26.03
C GLY A 356 3.50 15.93 -26.28
N GLU A 357 3.56 15.45 -27.51
CA GLU A 357 2.90 14.21 -27.98
C GLU A 357 3.86 12.99 -28.06
N LYS A 358 5.06 13.08 -27.48
CA LYS A 358 6.07 12.01 -27.55
C LYS A 358 6.78 11.77 -26.22
N ILE A 359 7.23 10.53 -26.04
CA ILE A 359 8.04 10.09 -24.89
C ILE A 359 9.49 10.51 -25.11
N ASN A 360 10.06 11.29 -24.20
CA ASN A 360 11.45 11.74 -24.27
C ASN A 360 12.40 10.99 -23.33
N ALA A 361 11.89 10.32 -22.29
CA ALA A 361 12.69 9.44 -21.46
C ALA A 361 11.88 8.26 -20.93
N VAL A 362 12.56 7.12 -20.79
CA VAL A 362 12.04 5.89 -20.20
C VAL A 362 13.05 5.38 -19.18
N GLN A 363 12.60 5.10 -17.96
CA GLN A 363 13.39 4.43 -16.95
C GLN A 363 12.64 3.20 -16.45
N VAL A 364 13.31 2.06 -16.39
CA VAL A 364 12.74 0.80 -15.92
C VAL A 364 13.42 0.39 -14.63
N PHE A 365 12.63 0.24 -13.58
CA PHE A 365 12.98 -0.28 -12.27
C PHE A 365 12.32 -1.63 -12.08
N TYR A 366 12.93 -2.51 -11.28
CA TYR A 366 12.36 -3.81 -10.94
C TYR A 366 12.35 -3.94 -9.43
N GLU A 367 11.20 -4.24 -8.84
CA GLU A 367 11.10 -4.54 -7.41
C GLU A 367 11.52 -6.00 -7.18
N ASN A 368 12.36 -6.25 -6.17
CA ASN A 368 12.80 -7.58 -5.72
C ASN A 368 13.63 -8.42 -6.71
N VAL A 369 14.76 -7.90 -7.18
CA VAL A 369 15.84 -8.77 -7.69
C VAL A 369 16.93 -8.88 -6.63
N ASP A 370 16.96 -10.00 -5.92
CA ASP A 370 18.02 -10.34 -4.97
C ASP A 370 19.36 -10.41 -5.75
N GLU A 371 20.23 -9.41 -5.58
CA GLU A 371 21.48 -9.22 -6.35
C GLU A 371 22.44 -10.42 -6.29
N GLN A 372 22.25 -11.33 -5.31
CA GLN A 372 23.02 -12.56 -5.20
C GLN A 372 22.65 -13.63 -6.24
N GLU A 373 21.40 -13.70 -6.71
CA GLU A 373 20.93 -14.83 -7.54
C GLU A 373 21.40 -14.76 -9.01
N VAL A 374 21.69 -13.56 -9.52
CA VAL A 374 22.15 -13.34 -10.89
C VAL A 374 23.62 -13.75 -11.05
N ARG A 375 24.41 -13.68 -9.98
CA ARG A 375 25.86 -13.88 -10.02
C ARG A 375 26.28 -15.35 -9.97
N GLU A 376 25.42 -16.24 -9.46
CA GLU A 376 25.74 -17.67 -9.28
C GLU A 376 25.30 -18.58 -10.45
N LYS A 377 24.45 -18.12 -11.38
CA LYS A 377 23.87 -18.96 -12.45
C LYS A 377 24.68 -19.00 -13.77
N GLN A 378 25.94 -18.55 -13.78
CA GLN A 378 26.82 -18.56 -14.97
C GLN A 378 27.61 -19.88 -15.21
N ALA A 379 27.19 -21.05 -14.70
CA ALA A 379 27.89 -22.33 -14.96
C ALA A 379 27.04 -23.32 -15.78
N PRO A 380 27.66 -24.14 -16.67
CA PRO A 380 26.94 -24.81 -17.76
C PRO A 380 26.21 -26.10 -17.37
N ALA A 381 25.21 -26.41 -18.19
CA ALA A 381 24.14 -27.40 -18.02
C ALA A 381 24.56 -28.88 -17.86
N VAL A 382 23.70 -29.64 -17.17
CA VAL A 382 23.58 -31.10 -17.33
C VAL A 382 22.11 -31.45 -17.57
N ARG A 383 21.83 -32.16 -18.67
CA ARG A 383 20.51 -32.65 -19.08
C ARG A 383 20.17 -33.98 -18.38
N VAL A 384 18.95 -34.13 -17.88
CA VAL A 384 18.24 -35.42 -17.87
C VAL A 384 16.77 -35.15 -18.23
N GLY A 385 16.33 -35.74 -19.34
CA GLY A 385 14.99 -35.57 -19.88
C GLY A 385 13.99 -36.58 -19.32
N VAL A 386 12.82 -36.08 -18.95
CA VAL A 386 11.50 -36.70 -19.22
C VAL A 386 10.52 -35.54 -19.42
N ASP A 387 9.82 -35.52 -20.55
CA ASP A 387 8.82 -34.50 -20.90
C ASP A 387 7.53 -34.69 -20.06
N VAL A 388 7.47 -33.99 -18.93
CA VAL A 388 6.30 -33.95 -18.02
C VAL A 388 5.16 -33.09 -18.62
N SER A 389 5.50 -32.16 -19.53
CA SER A 389 4.58 -31.15 -20.07
C SER A 389 3.51 -31.75 -20.99
N SER A 390 3.88 -32.75 -21.80
CA SER A 390 2.95 -33.43 -22.70
C SER A 390 2.00 -34.41 -21.99
N ALA A 391 2.33 -34.82 -20.76
CA ALA A 391 1.45 -35.62 -19.89
C ALA A 391 0.44 -34.74 -19.13
N MET A 392 0.85 -33.56 -18.65
CA MET A 392 -0.04 -32.59 -18.00
C MET A 392 -1.07 -31.98 -18.95
N ARG A 393 -0.66 -31.60 -20.18
CA ARG A 393 -1.59 -31.05 -21.19
C ARG A 393 -2.69 -32.05 -21.60
N ARG A 394 -2.39 -33.35 -21.60
CA ARG A 394 -3.38 -34.41 -21.87
C ARG A 394 -4.36 -34.64 -20.71
N LYS A 395 -3.94 -34.39 -19.47
CA LYS A 395 -4.78 -34.62 -18.27
C LYS A 395 -5.90 -33.59 -18.10
N TYR A 396 -5.70 -32.35 -18.58
CA TYR A 396 -6.65 -31.24 -18.41
C TYR A 396 -7.26 -30.70 -19.71
N GLN A 397 -7.03 -31.38 -20.84
CA GLN A 397 -7.57 -31.01 -22.17
C GLN A 397 -9.11 -30.98 -22.26
N ARG A 398 -9.82 -31.44 -21.22
CA ARG A 398 -11.29 -31.48 -21.10
C ARG A 398 -11.84 -30.66 -19.93
N SER A 399 -11.00 -29.92 -19.19
CA SER A 399 -11.50 -29.06 -18.12
C SER A 399 -12.25 -27.88 -18.71
N GLY A 400 -13.50 -27.65 -18.32
CA GLY A 400 -14.31 -26.50 -18.74
C GLY A 400 -13.89 -25.17 -18.11
N LEU A 401 -12.59 -24.98 -17.82
CA LEU A 401 -12.04 -23.82 -17.14
C LEU A 401 -11.47 -22.85 -18.18
N SER A 402 -12.21 -21.77 -18.49
CA SER A 402 -11.79 -20.76 -19.46
C SER A 402 -10.64 -19.88 -18.93
N ASP A 403 -9.92 -19.20 -19.82
CA ASP A 403 -8.79 -18.34 -19.38
C ASP A 403 -9.26 -17.09 -18.60
N ALA A 404 -10.47 -16.59 -18.88
CA ALA A 404 -11.12 -15.56 -18.08
C ALA A 404 -11.46 -16.05 -16.66
N ASP A 405 -11.98 -17.27 -16.53
CA ASP A 405 -12.25 -17.90 -15.23
C ASP A 405 -10.96 -18.14 -14.44
N LYS A 406 -9.86 -18.52 -15.11
CA LYS A 406 -8.55 -18.66 -14.45
C LYS A 406 -8.04 -17.34 -13.89
N ASN A 407 -8.19 -16.24 -14.62
CA ASN A 407 -7.75 -14.92 -14.14
C ASN A 407 -8.59 -14.45 -12.95
N LEU A 408 -9.92 -14.60 -13.02
CA LEU A 408 -10.80 -14.34 -11.88
C LEU A 408 -10.43 -15.20 -10.66
N TYR A 409 -10.15 -16.49 -10.87
CA TYR A 409 -9.77 -17.38 -9.77
C TYR A 409 -8.36 -17.10 -9.24
N LYS A 410 -7.44 -16.56 -10.05
CA LYS A 410 -6.13 -16.07 -9.61
C LYS A 410 -6.27 -14.87 -8.69
N VAL A 411 -7.12 -13.89 -9.04
CA VAL A 411 -7.39 -12.72 -8.19
C VAL A 411 -7.95 -13.17 -6.84
N ARG A 412 -8.98 -14.04 -6.85
CA ARG A 412 -9.58 -14.58 -5.62
C ARG A 412 -8.59 -15.43 -4.79
N LEU A 413 -7.78 -16.26 -5.44
CA LEU A 413 -6.74 -17.04 -4.79
C LEU A 413 -5.69 -16.11 -4.16
N SER A 414 -5.30 -15.04 -4.84
CA SER A 414 -4.34 -14.06 -4.33
C SER A 414 -4.89 -13.35 -3.10
N SER A 415 -6.12 -12.84 -3.17
CA SER A 415 -6.75 -12.13 -2.05
C SER A 415 -6.90 -12.99 -0.80
N VAL A 416 -7.34 -14.24 -0.95
CA VAL A 416 -7.47 -15.17 0.18
C VAL A 416 -6.10 -15.59 0.75
N MET A 417 -5.06 -15.66 -0.08
CA MET A 417 -3.73 -16.09 0.35
C MET A 417 -2.87 -14.95 0.91
N HIS A 418 -2.94 -13.74 0.36
CA HIS A 418 -2.10 -12.61 0.79
C HIS A 418 -2.83 -11.71 1.79
N ASP A 419 -4.05 -11.28 1.47
CA ASP A 419 -4.81 -10.32 2.29
C ASP A 419 -5.33 -11.01 3.57
N GLN A 420 -5.99 -12.16 3.41
CA GLN A 420 -6.56 -12.90 4.55
C GLN A 420 -5.55 -13.85 5.22
N LYS A 421 -4.35 -14.00 4.65
CA LYS A 421 -3.28 -14.89 5.11
C LYS A 421 -3.77 -16.30 5.50
N ILE A 422 -4.73 -16.86 4.78
CA ILE A 422 -5.38 -18.13 5.16
C ILE A 422 -4.40 -19.31 5.28
N PHE A 423 -3.22 -19.21 4.66
CA PHE A 423 -2.14 -20.18 4.81
C PHE A 423 -1.73 -20.39 6.27
N LYS A 424 -1.97 -19.44 7.18
CA LYS A 424 -1.69 -19.60 8.62
C LYS A 424 -2.62 -20.62 9.30
N ASP A 425 -3.74 -20.98 8.68
CA ASP A 425 -4.61 -22.05 9.16
C ASP A 425 -3.92 -23.41 9.03
N ASN A 426 -3.60 -24.00 10.18
CA ASN A 426 -2.94 -25.31 10.31
C ASN A 426 -3.72 -26.46 9.64
N ASP A 427 -5.04 -26.34 9.54
CA ASP A 427 -5.94 -27.33 8.93
C ASP A 427 -6.31 -27.00 7.48
N LEU A 428 -5.61 -26.03 6.86
CA LEU A 428 -5.86 -25.66 5.48
C LEU A 428 -5.64 -26.84 4.53
N SER A 429 -6.73 -27.23 3.86
CA SER A 429 -6.75 -28.28 2.85
C SER A 429 -7.20 -27.71 1.51
N LEU A 430 -6.88 -28.40 0.41
CA LEU A 430 -7.29 -27.99 -0.94
C LEU A 430 -8.82 -27.81 -1.05
N PRO A 431 -9.69 -28.69 -0.50
CA PRO A 431 -11.13 -28.46 -0.50
C PRO A 431 -11.54 -27.23 0.31
N LYS A 432 -10.91 -27.00 1.46
CA LYS A 432 -11.18 -25.83 2.30
C LYS A 432 -10.84 -24.54 1.54
N LEU A 433 -9.64 -24.44 0.97
CA LEU A 433 -9.23 -23.29 0.16
C LEU A 433 -10.12 -23.10 -1.08
N ALA A 434 -10.50 -24.18 -1.75
CA ALA A 434 -11.41 -24.11 -2.90
C ALA A 434 -12.78 -23.54 -2.53
N SER A 435 -13.29 -23.88 -1.33
CA SER A 435 -14.52 -23.31 -0.80
C SER A 435 -14.40 -21.80 -0.52
N PHE A 436 -13.27 -21.34 0.04
CA PHE A 436 -13.04 -19.91 0.28
C PHE A 436 -13.02 -19.09 -1.03
N ILE A 437 -12.50 -19.68 -2.10
CA ILE A 437 -12.41 -19.04 -3.43
C ILE A 437 -13.73 -19.17 -4.23
N GLY A 438 -14.62 -20.07 -3.79
CA GLY A 438 -15.89 -20.36 -4.45
C GLY A 438 -15.74 -21.22 -5.72
N ILE A 439 -14.76 -22.14 -5.75
CA ILE A 439 -14.48 -22.99 -6.92
C ILE A 439 -14.34 -24.46 -6.54
N SER A 440 -14.35 -25.37 -7.53
CA SER A 440 -14.13 -26.80 -7.26
C SER A 440 -12.67 -27.08 -6.89
N SER A 441 -12.42 -28.07 -6.03
CA SER A 441 -11.04 -28.49 -5.68
C SER A 441 -10.24 -28.93 -6.91
N ASN A 442 -10.91 -29.47 -7.94
CA ASN A 442 -10.28 -29.82 -9.21
C ASN A 442 -9.82 -28.57 -9.97
N HIS A 443 -10.65 -27.52 -10.04
CA HIS A 443 -10.27 -26.24 -10.66
C HIS A 443 -9.16 -25.56 -9.87
N LEU A 444 -9.22 -25.55 -8.54
CA LEU A 444 -8.15 -25.00 -7.72
C LEU A 444 -6.84 -25.79 -7.89
N SER A 445 -6.89 -27.12 -7.88
CA SER A 445 -5.72 -27.95 -8.11
C SER A 445 -5.13 -27.70 -9.50
N GLN A 446 -5.99 -27.60 -10.51
CA GLN A 446 -5.57 -27.31 -11.87
C GLN A 446 -4.94 -25.92 -11.96
N LEU A 447 -5.55 -24.90 -11.36
CA LEU A 447 -5.05 -23.53 -11.30
C LEU A 447 -3.68 -23.47 -10.61
N ILE A 448 -3.54 -24.09 -9.44
CA ILE A 448 -2.27 -24.11 -8.71
C ILE A 448 -1.18 -24.81 -9.54
N ASN A 449 -1.51 -25.94 -10.15
CA ASN A 449 -0.54 -26.66 -10.98
C ASN A 449 -0.21 -25.94 -12.29
N SER A 450 -1.17 -25.29 -12.95
CA SER A 450 -0.95 -24.63 -14.25
C SER A 450 -0.26 -23.29 -14.12
N GLU A 451 -0.65 -22.48 -13.13
CA GLU A 451 -0.16 -21.11 -12.97
C GLU A 451 1.11 -21.05 -12.11
N PHE A 452 1.22 -21.89 -11.09
CA PHE A 452 2.34 -21.85 -10.13
C PHE A 452 3.29 -23.03 -10.28
N GLY A 453 2.97 -24.02 -11.12
CA GLY A 453 3.85 -25.15 -11.42
C GLY A 453 4.19 -26.05 -10.23
N VAL A 454 3.37 -25.99 -9.17
CA VAL A 454 3.56 -26.73 -7.92
C VAL A 454 2.28 -27.43 -7.49
N ASN A 455 2.39 -28.38 -6.56
CA ASN A 455 1.22 -28.95 -5.91
C ASN A 455 0.72 -28.03 -4.79
N PHE A 456 -0.51 -28.25 -4.31
CA PHE A 456 -1.14 -27.47 -3.25
C PHE A 456 -0.29 -27.34 -1.98
N PHE A 457 0.33 -28.44 -1.52
CA PHE A 457 1.12 -28.41 -0.29
C PHE A 457 2.38 -27.55 -0.45
N ASP A 458 3.05 -27.64 -1.59
CA ASP A 458 4.22 -26.81 -1.89
C ASP A 458 3.85 -25.34 -2.11
N PHE A 459 2.68 -25.08 -2.69
CA PHE A 459 2.13 -23.73 -2.83
C PHE A 459 1.89 -23.08 -1.46
N VAL A 460 1.14 -23.73 -0.58
CA VAL A 460 0.85 -23.22 0.77
C VAL A 460 2.15 -23.10 1.58
N ASN A 461 2.99 -24.13 1.59
CA ASN A 461 4.22 -24.11 2.37
C ASN A 461 5.16 -22.99 1.92
N ARG A 462 5.23 -22.64 0.63
CA ARG A 462 6.03 -21.50 0.17
C ARG A 462 5.60 -20.21 0.88
N MET A 463 4.30 -19.92 0.92
CA MET A 463 3.75 -18.75 1.59
C MET A 463 4.08 -18.74 3.10
N ARG A 464 3.90 -19.89 3.76
CA ARG A 464 4.25 -20.06 5.17
C ARG A 464 5.74 -19.83 5.44
N ILE A 465 6.61 -20.30 4.53
CA ILE A 465 8.06 -20.08 4.65
C ILE A 465 8.42 -18.61 4.46
N GLU A 466 7.84 -17.91 3.48
CA GLU A 466 8.12 -16.48 3.29
C GLU A 466 7.71 -15.64 4.51
N GLU A 467 6.52 -15.86 5.08
CA GLU A 467 6.11 -15.21 6.33
C GLU A 467 7.06 -15.56 7.48
N SER A 468 7.49 -16.82 7.58
CA SER A 468 8.43 -17.23 8.63
C SER A 468 9.80 -16.58 8.49
N LYS A 469 10.26 -16.25 7.28
CA LYS A 469 11.52 -15.52 7.07
C LYS A 469 11.46 -14.09 7.58
N VAL A 470 10.29 -13.45 7.55
CA VAL A 470 10.08 -12.11 8.13
C VAL A 470 10.26 -12.19 9.65
N LEU A 471 9.53 -13.11 10.30
CA LEU A 471 9.62 -13.34 11.75
C LEU A 471 11.03 -13.78 12.21
N LEU A 472 11.75 -14.55 11.39
CA LEU A 472 13.11 -15.00 11.71
C LEU A 472 14.19 -13.93 11.52
N ARG A 473 13.90 -12.85 10.78
CA ARG A 473 14.82 -11.73 10.56
C ARG A 473 14.67 -10.62 11.60
N ASP A 474 13.51 -10.53 12.25
CA ASP A 474 13.25 -9.57 13.30
C ASP A 474 14.06 -9.89 14.57
N GLU A 475 14.98 -8.98 14.95
CA GLU A 475 15.80 -9.11 16.16
C GLU A 475 14.99 -8.98 17.47
N GLN A 476 13.81 -8.37 17.41
CA GLN A 476 12.90 -8.24 18.55
C GLN A 476 12.06 -9.51 18.76
N CYS A 477 11.91 -10.33 17.71
CA CYS A 477 11.21 -11.61 17.78
C CYS A 477 11.99 -12.64 18.61
N LYS A 478 11.63 -12.76 19.89
CA LYS A 478 12.21 -13.76 20.83
C LYS A 478 11.56 -15.14 20.71
N ASP A 479 10.64 -15.32 19.78
CA ASP A 479 9.87 -16.54 19.67
C ASP A 479 10.73 -17.73 19.26
N THR A 480 10.43 -18.88 19.86
CA THR A 480 11.11 -20.13 19.52
C THR A 480 10.79 -20.51 18.07
N ILE A 481 11.70 -21.24 17.41
CA ILE A 481 11.45 -21.75 16.05
C ILE A 481 10.16 -22.57 15.98
N LEU A 482 9.83 -23.28 17.06
CA LEU A 482 8.58 -24.02 17.18
C LEU A 482 7.37 -23.09 17.17
N LYS A 483 7.41 -21.99 17.93
CA LYS A 483 6.30 -21.02 17.99
C LYS A 483 6.06 -20.37 16.63
N ILE A 484 7.13 -19.92 15.97
CA ILE A 484 7.04 -19.38 14.59
C ILE A 484 6.47 -20.41 13.62
N ALA A 485 6.90 -21.67 13.71
CA ALA A 485 6.38 -22.72 12.84
C ALA A 485 4.86 -22.91 13.01
N ILE A 486 4.35 -22.89 14.23
CA ILE A 486 2.91 -23.02 14.51
C ILE A 486 2.16 -21.77 14.03
N GLU A 487 2.71 -20.58 14.30
CA GLU A 487 2.10 -19.28 13.94
C GLU A 487 1.93 -19.10 12.43
N VAL A 488 2.90 -19.57 11.65
CA VAL A 488 2.82 -19.55 10.18
C VAL A 488 2.07 -20.75 9.61
N GLY A 489 1.43 -21.58 10.44
CA GLY A 489 0.52 -22.63 9.98
C GLY A 489 1.13 -24.03 9.77
N PHE A 490 2.28 -24.36 10.37
CA PHE A 490 2.78 -25.75 10.39
C PHE A 490 2.32 -26.54 11.62
N ASN A 491 1.77 -27.72 11.38
CA ASN A 491 1.41 -28.70 12.42
C ASN A 491 2.60 -29.36 13.14
N SER A 492 3.83 -29.23 12.61
CA SER A 492 5.00 -29.79 13.29
C SER A 492 6.30 -29.05 12.91
N THR A 493 7.26 -29.06 13.83
CA THR A 493 8.60 -28.52 13.58
C THR A 493 9.35 -29.32 12.52
N SER A 494 9.10 -30.63 12.39
CA SER A 494 9.79 -31.49 11.42
C SER A 494 9.41 -31.17 9.97
N THR A 495 8.11 -30.93 9.72
CA THR A 495 7.58 -30.50 8.43
C THR A 495 8.01 -29.07 8.10
N PHE A 496 8.03 -28.18 9.09
CA PHE A 496 8.57 -26.83 8.94
C PHE A 496 10.05 -26.84 8.53
N TYR A 497 10.93 -27.56 9.23
CA TYR A 497 12.36 -27.61 8.90
C TYR A 497 12.61 -28.19 7.50
N SER A 498 11.84 -29.20 7.13
CA SER A 498 11.95 -29.83 5.80
C SER A 498 11.51 -28.87 4.70
N ALA A 499 10.39 -28.16 4.89
CA ALA A 499 9.90 -27.16 3.95
C ALA A 499 10.84 -25.95 3.88
N PHE A 500 11.28 -25.43 5.02
CA PHE A 500 12.18 -24.28 5.11
C PHE A 500 13.48 -24.59 4.37
N LYS A 501 14.14 -25.72 4.67
CA LYS A 501 15.37 -26.12 3.97
C LYS A 501 15.14 -26.37 2.48
N LYS A 502 13.98 -26.91 2.09
CA LYS A 502 13.62 -27.13 0.68
C LYS A 502 13.51 -25.79 -0.08
N PHE A 503 12.96 -24.75 0.53
CA PHE A 503 12.70 -23.47 -0.15
C PHE A 503 13.82 -22.44 0.03
N THR A 504 14.62 -22.52 1.10
CA THR A 504 15.69 -21.54 1.40
C THR A 504 17.10 -22.10 1.28
N GLY A 505 17.25 -23.41 1.12
CA GLY A 505 18.54 -24.09 1.09
C GLY A 505 19.20 -24.30 2.47
N GLU A 506 18.73 -23.62 3.53
CA GLU A 506 19.29 -23.70 4.87
C GLU A 506 18.25 -23.96 5.96
N SER A 507 18.69 -24.25 7.20
CA SER A 507 17.77 -24.48 8.32
C SER A 507 17.30 -23.15 8.94
N PRO A 508 16.09 -23.07 9.50
CA PRO A 508 15.56 -21.87 10.16
C PRO A 508 16.50 -21.25 11.21
N ILE A 509 17.22 -22.08 11.98
CA ILE A 509 18.19 -21.62 12.99
C ILE A 509 19.39 -20.91 12.34
N LYS A 510 19.92 -21.48 11.25
CA LYS A 510 21.03 -20.88 10.50
C LYS A 510 20.59 -19.55 9.88
N TYR A 511 19.40 -19.53 9.29
CA TYR A 511 18.79 -18.34 8.71
C TYR A 511 18.64 -17.20 9.73
N ARG A 512 18.07 -17.48 10.92
CA ARG A 512 17.97 -16.51 12.01
C ARG A 512 19.33 -15.97 12.45
N LYS A 513 20.34 -16.84 12.52
CA LYS A 513 21.70 -16.45 12.92
C LYS A 513 22.36 -15.55 11.88
N HIS A 514 22.21 -15.84 10.59
CA HIS A 514 22.75 -14.99 9.52
C HIS A 514 22.09 -13.60 9.51
N ALA A 515 20.77 -13.52 9.71
CA ALA A 515 20.06 -12.25 9.82
C ALA A 515 20.64 -11.34 10.92
N SER A 516 20.90 -11.90 12.11
CA SER A 516 21.52 -11.17 13.24
C SER A 516 23.01 -10.79 13.06
N GLN A 517 23.68 -11.32 12.03
CA GLN A 517 25.11 -11.07 11.78
C GLN A 517 25.36 -10.07 10.62
N GLY A 518 24.41 -9.93 9.69
CA GLY A 518 24.52 -9.00 8.55
C GLY A 518 24.53 -7.51 8.93
N LEU A 519 23.77 -7.11 9.97
CA LEU A 519 23.66 -5.70 10.38
C LEU A 519 24.87 -5.17 11.18
N LYS A 520 25.66 -6.06 11.80
CA LYS A 520 26.86 -5.64 12.56
C LYS A 520 28.02 -5.19 11.68
N ALA A 521 27.98 -5.47 10.38
CA ALA A 521 29.05 -5.12 9.43
C ALA A 521 28.92 -3.70 8.85
N VAL A 522 27.82 -2.98 9.08
CA VAL A 522 27.50 -1.71 8.39
C VAL A 522 27.63 -0.45 9.26
N LEU A 523 27.93 -0.58 10.57
CA LEU A 523 28.19 0.60 11.44
C LEU A 523 29.69 0.72 11.77
N PRO A 524 30.42 1.74 11.24
CA PRO A 524 31.72 2.08 11.78
C PRO A 524 31.53 2.72 13.16
N ILE A 525 31.97 2.00 14.20
CA ILE A 525 32.10 2.52 15.56
C ILE A 525 33.33 3.44 15.59
N ASP A 526 33.14 4.76 15.48
CA ASP A 526 34.15 5.71 15.98
C ASP A 526 33.85 6.01 17.46
N ARG A 527 34.42 5.17 18.34
CA ARG A 527 34.55 5.49 19.76
C ARG A 527 35.75 6.41 19.90
N GLN A 528 35.53 7.72 19.86
CA GLN A 528 36.53 8.66 20.34
C GLN A 528 36.89 8.34 21.79
N LYS A 529 38.20 8.19 22.00
CA LYS A 529 38.89 7.74 23.20
C LYS A 529 38.62 8.64 24.42
N PRO A 530 38.64 8.07 25.64
CA PRO A 530 38.61 8.85 26.86
C PRO A 530 39.93 9.62 27.05
N ILE A 531 39.83 10.91 27.33
CA ILE A 531 40.94 11.77 27.74
C ILE A 531 41.47 11.24 29.08
N ARG A 532 42.74 10.82 29.10
CA ARG A 532 43.49 10.57 30.34
C ARG A 532 44.19 11.86 30.75
N GLU A 533 43.80 12.41 31.89
CA GLU A 533 44.66 13.35 32.61
C GLU A 533 45.66 12.55 33.47
N SER A 534 46.96 12.85 33.29
CA SER A 534 47.97 12.69 34.33
C SER A 534 49.08 13.69 34.04
N GLY A 535 49.11 14.78 34.81
CA GLY A 535 50.01 15.91 34.60
C GLY A 535 51.45 15.67 35.02
N THR A 536 52.29 16.68 34.82
CA THR A 536 53.44 17.00 35.68
C THR A 536 54.04 18.36 35.32
N ARG A 537 53.77 19.37 36.16
CA ARG A 537 54.70 20.29 36.86
C ARG A 537 54.09 21.67 37.08
#